data_AF-A0A2M6W5X6-F1
#
_entry.id   AF-A0A2M6W5X6-F1
#
_cell.length_a   1.000
_cell.length_b   1.000
_cell.length_c   1.000
_cell.angle_alpha   90.00
_cell.angle_beta   90.00
_cell.angle_gamma   90.00
#
_symmetry.space_group_name_H-M   'P 1'
#
loop_
_entity.id
_entity.type
_entity.pdbx_description
1 polymer ?
#
loop_
_entity_poly.entity_id
_entity_poly.type
_entity_poly.pdbx_seq_one_letter_code
_entity_poly.pdbx_strand_id
1 'polypeptide(L)'
;MENPIKNYTELVEKVDNMKKQDKMDLSSDQDLTIAIMNLVSIEEHFFFTAAKTGKNEYYDLLQEVRKMRGDLLRKIIKEYEGEVWCISKHLLAASMRLMEVGTKQHKMGHKEEAEDLFKKSYDLYSLFWGVNMKIINTDDVKKIDSDALNKHDMEKKGFLGKLGDLVKKAIDCCIE
;
A
#
# COMPACT_ATOMS: atom_id res chain seq x y z
N MET A 1 -20.44 19.52 -10.89
CA MET A 1 -18.98 19.45 -10.60
C MET A 1 -18.62 17.97 -10.59
N GLU A 2 -17.61 17.59 -11.37
CA GLU A 2 -17.42 16.22 -11.81
C GLU A 2 -16.65 15.38 -10.79
N ASN A 3 -17.23 14.22 -10.47
CA ASN A 3 -16.68 13.19 -9.61
C ASN A 3 -15.37 12.67 -10.23
N PRO A 4 -14.22 12.64 -9.51
CA PRO A 4 -12.93 12.22 -10.08
C PRO A 4 -12.91 10.73 -10.50
N ILE A 5 -13.96 9.96 -10.20
CA ILE A 5 -14.18 8.59 -10.66
C ILE A 5 -15.41 8.56 -11.59
N LYS A 6 -15.36 9.24 -12.73
CA LYS A 6 -16.51 9.28 -13.65
C LYS A 6 -16.71 7.98 -14.44
N ASN A 7 -15.72 7.09 -14.53
CA ASN A 7 -15.91 5.83 -15.24
C ASN A 7 -15.04 4.70 -14.65
N TYR A 8 -15.61 3.95 -13.68
CA TYR A 8 -14.97 2.75 -13.11
C TYR A 8 -14.51 1.77 -14.21
N THR A 9 -15.25 1.71 -15.31
CA THR A 9 -14.92 0.93 -16.50
C THR A 9 -13.60 1.37 -17.14
N GLU A 10 -13.36 2.67 -17.29
CA GLU A 10 -12.08 3.19 -17.81
C GLU A 10 -10.91 2.87 -16.87
N LEU A 11 -11.15 2.87 -15.56
CA LEU A 11 -10.14 2.49 -14.55
C LEU A 11 -9.75 1.00 -14.70
N VAL A 12 -10.75 0.14 -14.86
CA VAL A 12 -10.56 -1.30 -15.09
C VAL A 12 -9.85 -1.54 -16.42
N GLU A 13 -10.27 -0.86 -17.49
CA GLU A 13 -9.61 -0.95 -18.80
C GLU A 13 -8.15 -0.48 -18.74
N LYS A 14 -7.84 0.57 -17.96
CA LYS A 14 -6.47 1.05 -17.76
C LYS A 14 -5.61 -0.02 -17.10
N VAL A 15 -6.11 -0.68 -16.04
CA VAL A 15 -5.42 -1.80 -15.37
C VAL A 15 -5.22 -2.97 -16.33
N ASP A 16 -6.26 -3.37 -17.06
CA ASP A 16 -6.19 -4.49 -18.00
C ASP A 16 -5.22 -4.21 -19.15
N ASN A 17 -5.16 -2.97 -19.63
CA ASN A 17 -4.19 -2.55 -20.64
C ASN A 17 -2.76 -2.53 -20.10
N MET A 18 -2.56 -2.14 -18.83
CA MET A 18 -1.24 -2.21 -18.18
C MET A 18 -0.75 -3.65 -18.02
N LYS A 19 -1.64 -4.58 -17.65
CA LYS A 19 -1.36 -6.02 -17.61
C LYS A 19 -0.99 -6.58 -18.99
N LYS A 20 -1.81 -6.30 -20.01
CA LYS A 20 -1.62 -6.83 -21.39
C LYS A 20 -0.37 -6.31 -22.09
N GLN A 21 0.14 -5.14 -21.71
CA GLN A 21 1.34 -4.56 -22.31
C GLN A 21 2.65 -5.13 -21.74
N ASP A 22 2.60 -6.17 -20.90
CA ASP A 22 3.78 -6.81 -20.28
C ASP A 22 4.61 -5.82 -19.44
N LYS A 23 3.99 -4.70 -19.04
CA LYS A 23 4.65 -3.60 -18.32
C LYS A 23 4.59 -3.78 -16.80
N MET A 24 3.74 -4.67 -16.28
CA MET A 24 3.64 -4.97 -14.85
C MET A 24 3.21 -6.42 -14.65
N ASP A 25 4.04 -7.19 -13.95
CA ASP A 25 3.63 -8.45 -13.36
C ASP A 25 3.12 -8.16 -11.94
N LEU A 26 1.82 -7.89 -11.86
CA LEU A 26 1.17 -7.47 -10.61
C LEU A 26 1.18 -8.54 -9.52
N SER A 27 1.30 -9.82 -9.87
CA SER A 27 1.38 -10.91 -8.89
C SER A 27 2.77 -10.95 -8.26
N SER A 28 3.82 -11.02 -9.09
CA SER A 28 5.20 -10.93 -8.59
C SER A 28 5.48 -9.62 -7.86
N ASP A 29 4.94 -8.50 -8.36
CA ASP A 29 5.10 -7.19 -7.70
C ASP A 29 4.38 -7.17 -6.34
N GLN A 30 3.24 -7.86 -6.18
CA GLN A 30 2.59 -8.02 -4.88
C GLN A 30 3.50 -8.73 -3.88
N ASP A 31 4.04 -9.90 -4.24
CA ASP A 31 4.97 -10.62 -3.35
C ASP A 31 6.17 -9.75 -2.97
N LEU A 32 6.66 -8.96 -3.93
CA LEU A 32 7.73 -8.02 -3.70
C LEU A 32 7.33 -6.89 -2.72
N THR A 33 6.09 -6.39 -2.76
CA THR A 33 5.61 -5.43 -1.76
C THR A 33 5.62 -6.02 -0.35
N ILE A 34 5.26 -7.28 -0.18
CA ILE A 34 5.28 -7.97 1.12
C ILE A 34 6.71 -8.16 1.61
N ALA A 35 7.64 -8.52 0.72
CA ALA A 35 9.07 -8.57 1.05
C ALA A 35 9.58 -7.19 1.52
N ILE A 36 9.20 -6.11 0.84
CA ILE A 36 9.55 -4.73 1.23
C ILE A 36 8.97 -4.37 2.60
N MET A 37 7.71 -4.71 2.88
CA MET A 37 7.10 -4.50 4.21
C MET A 37 7.92 -5.21 5.30
N ASN A 38 8.29 -6.46 5.07
CA ASN A 38 9.10 -7.24 6.01
C ASN A 38 10.49 -6.62 6.21
N LEU A 39 11.14 -6.10 5.17
CA LEU A 39 12.41 -5.39 5.30
C LEU A 39 12.29 -4.12 6.16
N VAL A 40 11.20 -3.35 6.03
CA VAL A 40 10.91 -2.23 6.94
C VAL A 40 10.83 -2.72 8.38
N SER A 41 10.17 -3.85 8.63
CA SER A 41 10.05 -4.42 9.97
C SER A 41 11.39 -4.89 10.55
N ILE A 42 12.29 -5.40 9.70
CA ILE A 42 13.66 -5.77 10.10
C ILE A 42 14.49 -4.52 10.44
N GLU A 43 14.40 -3.44 9.65
CA GLU A 43 15.07 -2.16 9.97
C GLU A 43 14.69 -1.68 11.38
N GLU A 44 13.40 -1.70 11.72
CA GLU A 44 12.92 -1.31 13.04
C GLU A 44 13.44 -2.25 14.15
N HIS A 45 13.46 -3.56 13.90
CA HIS A 45 13.99 -4.54 14.86
C HIS A 45 15.46 -4.29 15.17
N PHE A 46 16.28 -4.04 14.14
CA PHE A 46 17.68 -3.72 14.35
C PHE A 46 17.88 -2.40 15.07
N PHE A 47 17.10 -1.36 14.73
CA PHE A 47 17.09 -0.10 15.48
C PHE A 47 16.83 -0.31 16.97
N PHE A 48 15.74 -1.01 17.32
CA PHE A 48 15.41 -1.26 18.72
C PHE A 48 16.44 -2.16 19.41
N THR A 49 17.02 -3.13 18.70
CA THR A 49 18.03 -4.03 19.28
C THR A 49 19.31 -3.27 19.59
N ALA A 50 19.77 -2.40 18.69
CA ALA A 50 20.90 -1.52 18.93
C ALA A 50 20.66 -0.63 20.16
N ALA A 51 19.50 0.03 20.23
CA ALA A 51 19.14 0.91 21.34
C ALA A 51 19.04 0.17 22.69
N LYS A 52 18.52 -1.08 22.71
CA LYS A 52 18.37 -1.88 23.93
C LYS A 52 19.67 -2.50 24.41
N THR A 53 20.55 -2.89 23.50
CA THR A 53 21.76 -3.65 23.83
C THR A 53 23.02 -2.78 23.89
N GLY A 54 22.97 -1.57 23.34
CA GLY A 54 24.14 -0.69 23.19
C GLY A 54 25.15 -1.16 22.13
N LYS A 55 24.80 -2.18 21.33
CA LYS A 55 25.67 -2.76 20.31
C LYS A 55 25.44 -2.07 18.96
N ASN A 56 26.43 -1.32 18.50
CA ASN A 56 26.32 -0.50 17.29
C ASN A 56 26.30 -1.33 15.99
N GLU A 57 26.77 -2.58 16.02
CA GLU A 57 26.79 -3.48 14.86
C GLU A 57 25.38 -3.72 14.28
N TYR A 58 24.34 -3.60 15.11
CA TYR A 58 22.95 -3.67 14.65
C TYR A 58 22.56 -2.45 13.80
N TYR A 59 23.17 -1.27 14.00
CA TYR A 59 22.96 -0.13 13.10
C TYR A 59 23.60 -0.37 11.73
N ASP A 60 24.73 -1.08 11.67
CA ASP A 60 25.35 -1.45 10.39
C ASP A 60 24.46 -2.43 9.62
N LEU A 61 23.93 -3.46 10.31
CA LEU A 61 22.96 -4.39 9.72
C LEU A 61 21.69 -3.68 9.24
N LEU A 62 21.21 -2.67 9.98
CA LEU A 62 20.10 -1.83 9.55
C LEU A 62 20.39 -1.16 8.21
N GLN A 63 21.59 -0.62 8.00
CA GLN A 63 21.93 0.02 6.72
C GLN A 63 21.95 -0.96 5.55
N GLU A 64 22.43 -2.20 5.76
CA GLU A 64 22.39 -3.23 4.71
C GLU A 64 20.96 -3.61 4.33
N VAL A 65 20.07 -3.80 5.31
CA VAL A 65 18.64 -4.05 5.06
C VAL A 65 17.99 -2.87 4.36
N ARG A 66 18.32 -1.64 4.79
CA ARG A 66 17.80 -0.42 4.18
C ARG A 66 18.20 -0.28 2.72
N LYS A 67 19.44 -0.66 2.37
CA LYS A 67 19.93 -0.70 1.00
C LYS A 67 19.15 -1.70 0.17
N MET A 68 18.99 -2.93 0.68
CA MET A 68 18.19 -3.99 0.03
C MET A 68 16.74 -3.55 -0.19
N ARG A 69 16.10 -2.95 0.82
CA ARG A 69 14.74 -2.39 0.67
C ARG A 69 14.69 -1.34 -0.43
N GLY A 70 15.68 -0.45 -0.47
CA GLY A 70 15.81 0.54 -1.53
C GLY A 70 15.90 -0.10 -2.91
N ASP A 71 16.75 -1.11 -3.08
CA ASP A 71 16.90 -1.81 -4.36
C ASP A 71 15.59 -2.47 -4.84
N LEU A 72 14.85 -3.11 -3.93
CA LEU A 72 13.57 -3.74 -4.27
C LEU A 72 12.48 -2.71 -4.57
N LEU A 73 12.43 -1.60 -3.82
CA LEU A 73 11.44 -0.55 -4.04
C LEU A 73 11.60 0.10 -5.43
N ARG A 74 12.82 0.19 -5.97
CA ARG A 74 13.08 0.65 -7.36
C ARG A 74 12.48 -0.23 -8.43
N LYS A 75 12.24 -1.52 -8.14
CA LYS A 75 11.65 -2.44 -9.12
C LYS A 75 10.16 -2.16 -9.30
N ILE A 76 9.48 -1.73 -8.24
CA ILE A 76 8.04 -1.46 -8.23
C ILE A 76 7.72 0.00 -8.57
N ILE A 77 8.50 0.95 -8.04
CA ILE A 77 8.27 2.38 -8.26
C ILE A 77 9.06 2.83 -9.49
N LYS A 78 8.36 2.92 -10.63
CA LYS A 78 8.98 3.24 -11.93
C LYS A 78 9.21 4.72 -12.17
N GLU A 79 8.55 5.60 -11.42
CA GLU A 79 8.69 7.05 -11.55
C GLU A 79 9.14 7.75 -10.27
N TYR A 80 10.16 8.57 -10.44
CA TYR A 80 10.85 9.31 -9.38
C TYR A 80 10.31 10.74 -9.23
N GLU A 81 8.99 10.90 -9.23
CA GLU A 81 8.44 12.07 -8.53
C GLU A 81 8.72 11.83 -7.04
N GLY A 82 9.67 12.58 -6.46
CA GLY A 82 10.30 12.23 -5.18
C GLY A 82 9.34 11.98 -4.01
N GLU A 83 8.13 12.53 -4.08
CA GLU A 83 7.06 12.28 -3.10
C GLU A 83 6.46 10.87 -3.22
N VAL A 84 6.33 10.31 -4.43
CA VAL A 84 5.78 8.96 -4.68
C VAL A 84 6.63 7.88 -4.02
N TRP A 85 7.95 8.02 -4.09
CA TRP A 85 8.87 7.09 -3.43
C TRP A 85 8.63 7.02 -1.92
N CYS A 86 8.56 8.20 -1.29
CA CYS A 86 8.37 8.31 0.14
C CYS A 86 6.98 7.84 0.56
N ILE A 87 5.92 8.27 -0.15
CA ILE A 87 4.54 7.92 0.17
C ILE A 87 4.30 6.42 0.04
N SER A 88 4.83 5.78 -1.01
CA SER A 88 4.70 4.34 -1.23
C SER A 88 5.30 3.53 -0.09
N LYS A 89 6.52 3.88 0.34
CA LYS A 89 7.16 3.28 1.53
C LYS A 89 6.27 3.43 2.77
N HIS A 90 5.73 4.62 3.02
CA HIS A 90 4.93 4.90 4.21
C HIS A 90 3.59 4.18 4.19
N LEU A 91 2.93 4.10 3.03
CA LEU A 91 1.69 3.34 2.84
C LEU A 91 1.89 1.85 3.12
N LEU A 92 2.96 1.24 2.57
CA LEU A 92 3.29 -0.16 2.82
C LEU A 92 3.57 -0.41 4.31
N ALA A 93 4.39 0.42 4.95
CA ALA A 93 4.73 0.29 6.37
C ALA A 93 3.50 0.44 7.29
N ALA A 94 2.65 1.43 7.03
CA ALA A 94 1.44 1.66 7.81
C ALA A 94 0.40 0.54 7.61
N SER A 95 0.25 0.05 6.37
CA SER A 95 -0.61 -1.10 6.06
C SER A 95 -0.18 -2.34 6.86
N MET A 96 1.10 -2.71 6.81
CA MET A 96 1.65 -3.83 7.58
C MET A 96 1.42 -3.65 9.09
N ARG A 97 1.64 -2.44 9.61
CA ARG A 97 1.48 -2.18 11.05
C ARG A 97 0.04 -2.35 11.50
N LEU A 98 -0.93 -1.82 10.75
CA LEU A 98 -2.35 -1.97 11.07
C LEU A 98 -2.79 -3.43 10.99
N MET A 99 -2.28 -4.19 10.01
CA MET A 99 -2.53 -5.63 9.92
C MET A 99 -2.05 -6.37 11.18
N GLU A 100 -0.83 -6.08 11.64
CA GLU A 100 -0.27 -6.69 12.85
C GLU A 100 -1.05 -6.33 14.12
N VAL A 101 -1.47 -5.06 14.27
CA VAL A 101 -2.29 -4.62 15.42
C VAL A 101 -3.68 -5.25 15.35
N GLY A 102 -4.29 -5.33 14.18
CA GLY A 102 -5.58 -6.01 13.97
C GLY A 102 -5.50 -7.48 14.37
N THR A 103 -4.44 -8.20 14.00
CA THR A 103 -4.23 -9.60 14.42
C THR A 103 -4.13 -9.74 15.94
N LYS A 104 -3.49 -8.79 16.62
CA LYS A 104 -3.43 -8.77 18.09
C LYS A 104 -4.80 -8.54 18.71
N GLN A 105 -5.57 -7.57 18.23
CA GLN A 105 -6.93 -7.33 18.70
C GLN A 105 -7.84 -8.54 18.47
N HIS A 106 -7.71 -9.18 17.31
CA HIS A 106 -8.47 -10.39 17.00
C HIS A 106 -8.14 -11.53 17.98
N LYS A 107 -6.86 -11.72 18.30
CA LYS A 107 -6.41 -12.71 19.30
C LYS A 107 -6.95 -12.42 20.71
N MET A 108 -7.18 -11.16 21.04
CA MET A 108 -7.78 -10.72 22.32
C MET A 108 -9.31 -10.83 22.34
N GLY A 109 -9.95 -11.23 21.23
CA GLY A 109 -11.40 -11.35 21.11
C GLY A 109 -12.11 -10.06 20.69
N HIS A 110 -11.39 -8.97 20.45
CA HIS A 110 -11.93 -7.69 20.01
C HIS A 110 -12.19 -7.69 18.49
N LYS A 111 -13.16 -8.49 18.05
CA LYS A 111 -13.40 -8.76 16.62
C LYS A 111 -13.74 -7.51 15.81
N GLU A 112 -14.64 -6.66 16.30
CA GLU A 112 -15.05 -5.45 15.58
C GLU A 112 -13.88 -4.47 15.38
N GLU A 113 -13.05 -4.29 16.41
CA GLU A 113 -11.85 -3.45 16.34
C GLU A 113 -10.83 -4.03 15.35
N ALA A 114 -10.62 -5.35 15.38
CA ALA A 114 -9.72 -6.02 14.44
C ALA A 114 -10.18 -5.86 12.99
N GLU A 115 -11.47 -6.05 12.70
CA GLU A 115 -12.04 -5.87 11.36
C GLU A 115 -11.87 -4.44 10.84
N ASP A 116 -12.09 -3.43 11.68
CA ASP A 116 -11.85 -2.02 11.33
C ASP A 116 -10.36 -1.75 11.01
N LEU A 117 -9.45 -2.32 11.79
CA LEU A 117 -8.00 -2.22 11.55
C LEU A 117 -7.57 -2.93 10.26
N PHE A 118 -8.10 -4.11 9.98
CA PHE A 118 -7.84 -4.83 8.73
C PHE A 118 -8.35 -4.07 7.52
N LYS A 119 -9.54 -3.47 7.62
CA LYS A 119 -10.07 -2.62 6.55
C LYS A 119 -9.15 -1.43 6.26
N LYS A 120 -8.72 -0.71 7.29
CA LYS A 120 -7.78 0.42 7.14
C LYS A 120 -6.43 -0.03 6.56
N SER A 121 -5.93 -1.20 6.97
CA SER A 121 -4.72 -1.80 6.40
C SER A 121 -4.86 -2.03 4.89
N TYR A 122 -5.99 -2.60 4.47
CA TYR A 122 -6.29 -2.86 3.05
C TYR A 122 -6.51 -1.57 2.25
N ASP A 123 -7.14 -0.55 2.84
CA ASP A 123 -7.32 0.77 2.21
C ASP A 123 -5.96 1.43 1.91
N LEU A 124 -5.00 1.36 2.85
CA LEU A 124 -3.63 1.87 2.65
C LEU A 124 -2.85 1.09 1.59
N TYR A 125 -2.97 -0.23 1.57
CA TYR A 125 -2.38 -1.07 0.53
C TYR A 125 -2.97 -0.75 -0.84
N SER A 126 -4.28 -0.50 -0.89
CA SER A 126 -4.97 -0.13 -2.12
C SER A 126 -4.52 1.24 -2.62
N LEU A 127 -4.32 2.21 -1.72
CA LEU A 127 -3.74 3.51 -2.05
C LEU A 127 -2.33 3.39 -2.63
N PHE A 128 -1.48 2.50 -2.10
CA PHE A 128 -0.15 2.25 -2.64
C PHE A 128 -0.23 1.87 -4.12
N TRP A 129 -1.12 0.95 -4.49
CA TRP A 129 -1.31 0.55 -5.88
C TRP A 129 -1.94 1.65 -6.72
N GLY A 130 -2.90 2.39 -6.17
CA GLY A 130 -3.51 3.54 -6.86
C GLY A 130 -2.49 4.59 -7.28
N VAL A 131 -1.52 4.88 -6.40
CA VAL A 131 -0.42 5.81 -6.69
C VAL A 131 0.56 5.19 -7.71
N ASN A 132 1.05 3.97 -7.48
CA ASN A 132 2.07 3.37 -8.36
C ASN A 132 1.55 2.98 -9.75
N MET A 133 0.25 2.70 -9.90
CA MET A 133 -0.40 2.49 -11.19
C MET A 133 -0.83 3.80 -11.86
N LYS A 134 -0.52 4.97 -11.28
CA LYS A 134 -0.95 6.29 -11.75
C LYS A 134 -2.46 6.40 -11.98
N ILE A 135 -3.22 5.74 -11.11
CA ILE A 135 -4.67 5.85 -11.08
C ILE A 135 -5.05 7.11 -10.30
N ILE A 136 -4.25 7.45 -9.31
CA ILE A 136 -4.32 8.69 -8.56
C ILE A 136 -3.23 9.61 -9.10
N ASN A 137 -3.61 10.74 -9.67
CA ASN A 137 -2.65 11.75 -10.07
C ASN A 137 -2.23 12.54 -8.81
N THR A 138 -0.95 12.45 -8.44
CA THR A 138 -0.41 13.14 -7.25
C THR A 138 -0.34 14.65 -7.42
N ASP A 139 -0.26 15.12 -8.67
CA ASP A 139 -0.29 16.55 -9.01
C ASP A 139 -1.62 17.26 -8.66
N ASP A 140 -2.72 16.49 -8.60
CA ASP A 140 -4.07 16.98 -8.33
C ASP A 140 -4.46 16.90 -6.83
N VAL A 141 -3.57 16.43 -5.95
CA VAL A 141 -3.80 16.25 -4.49
C VAL A 141 -3.80 17.59 -3.74
N LYS A 142 -4.08 18.71 -4.42
CA LYS A 142 -4.26 20.01 -3.77
C LYS A 142 -5.59 20.17 -3.03
N LYS A 143 -6.52 19.22 -3.13
CA LYS A 143 -7.72 19.09 -2.28
C LYS A 143 -8.39 17.76 -2.54
N ILE A 144 -8.20 16.77 -1.65
CA ILE A 144 -9.20 15.71 -1.55
C ILE A 144 -10.43 16.39 -0.97
N ASP A 145 -11.42 16.66 -1.83
CA ASP A 145 -12.66 17.30 -1.44
C ASP A 145 -13.30 16.48 -0.30
N SER A 146 -13.80 17.15 0.75
CA SER A 146 -14.44 16.46 1.88
C SER A 146 -15.61 15.58 1.44
N ASP A 147 -16.18 15.89 0.28
CA ASP A 147 -17.27 15.17 -0.37
C ASP A 147 -16.80 13.91 -1.14
N ALA A 148 -15.51 13.74 -1.41
CA ALA A 148 -14.96 12.48 -1.94
C ALA A 148 -14.93 11.35 -0.87
N LEU A 149 -15.08 11.74 0.41
CA LEU A 149 -15.25 10.85 1.55
C LEU A 149 -16.74 10.63 1.91
N ASN A 150 -17.66 11.01 1.01
CA ASN A 150 -19.11 11.02 1.25
C ASN A 150 -19.61 9.73 1.93
N LYS A 151 -20.13 9.90 3.15
CA LYS A 151 -20.77 8.86 3.98
C LYS A 151 -22.25 8.65 3.63
N HIS A 152 -22.74 9.21 2.53
CA HIS A 152 -24.17 9.28 2.20
C HIS A 152 -24.55 8.68 0.85
N ASP A 153 -23.98 7.52 0.49
CA ASP A 153 -24.54 6.68 -0.57
C ASP A 153 -25.01 5.34 0.00
N MET A 154 -26.23 4.96 -0.38
CA MET A 154 -26.92 3.71 0.02
C MET A 154 -26.32 2.44 -0.62
N GLU A 155 -25.22 2.58 -1.37
CA GLU A 155 -24.28 1.51 -1.70
C GLU A 155 -22.87 1.90 -1.20
N LYS A 156 -22.40 1.22 -0.14
CA LYS A 156 -21.25 1.59 0.70
C LYS A 156 -19.86 1.51 0.04
N LYS A 157 -19.60 2.14 -1.12
CA LYS A 157 -18.24 2.21 -1.67
C LYS A 157 -17.86 3.63 -2.10
N GLY A 158 -17.36 4.42 -1.15
CA GLY A 158 -16.61 5.65 -1.42
C GLY A 158 -15.32 5.39 -2.22
N PHE A 159 -14.54 6.43 -2.49
CA PHE A 159 -13.32 6.37 -3.33
C PHE A 159 -12.39 5.18 -3.00
N LEU A 160 -12.09 4.98 -1.71
CA LEU A 160 -11.23 3.88 -1.24
C LEU A 160 -11.82 2.48 -1.51
N GLY A 161 -13.14 2.33 -1.39
CA GLY A 161 -13.82 1.07 -1.66
C GLY A 161 -13.74 0.68 -3.14
N LYS A 162 -13.89 1.66 -4.05
CA LYS A 162 -13.75 1.44 -5.49
C LYS A 162 -12.30 1.13 -5.88
N LEU A 163 -11.33 1.78 -5.23
CA LEU A 163 -9.90 1.49 -5.41
C LEU A 163 -9.56 0.07 -4.93
N GLY A 164 -10.07 -0.34 -3.76
CA GLY A 164 -9.87 -1.68 -3.22
C GLY A 164 -10.44 -2.79 -4.12
N ASP A 165 -11.60 -2.57 -4.75
CA ASP A 165 -12.16 -3.51 -5.73
C ASP A 165 -11.29 -3.65 -6.97
N LEU A 166 -10.74 -2.53 -7.43
CA LEU A 166 -9.85 -2.51 -8.59
C LEU A 166 -8.54 -3.22 -8.27
N VAL A 167 -7.94 -2.95 -7.11
CA VAL A 167 -6.73 -3.62 -6.64
C VAL A 167 -6.97 -5.13 -6.51
N LYS A 168 -8.12 -5.54 -5.97
CA LYS A 168 -8.50 -6.96 -5.90
C LYS A 168 -8.53 -7.63 -7.27
N LYS A 169 -9.10 -6.98 -8.29
CA LYS A 169 -9.12 -7.49 -9.68
C LYS A 169 -7.74 -7.44 -10.34
N ALA A 170 -6.95 -6.44 -10.00
CA ALA A 170 -5.64 -6.20 -10.57
C ALA A 170 -4.61 -7.23 -10.06
N ILE A 171 -4.72 -7.64 -8.80
CA ILE A 171 -3.67 -8.34 -8.05
C ILE A 171 -4.12 -9.76 -7.65
N ASP A 172 -5.11 -10.32 -8.36
CA ASP A 172 -5.63 -11.65 -8.05
C ASP A 172 -4.58 -12.74 -8.34
N CYS A 173 -3.79 -13.08 -7.31
CA CYS A 173 -2.79 -14.15 -7.34
C CYS A 173 -3.41 -15.55 -7.44
N CYS A 174 -4.74 -15.70 -7.38
CA CYS A 174 -5.39 -17.01 -7.52
C CYS A 174 -5.53 -17.46 -9.00
N ILE A 175 -5.03 -16.67 -9.95
CA ILE A 175 -5.19 -16.89 -11.40
C ILE A 175 -3.89 -17.39 -12.07
N GLU A 176 -2.77 -17.46 -11.34
CA GLU A 176 -1.56 -18.20 -11.78
C GLU A 176 -1.73 -19.73 -11.64
#